data_AF-A0A9L0SHK8-F1
#
_entry.id   AF-A0A9L0SHK8-F1
#
_cell.length_a   1.000
_cell.length_b   1.000
_cell.length_c   1.000
_cell.angle_alpha   90.00
_cell.angle_beta   90.00
_cell.angle_gamma   90.00
#
_symmetry.space_group_name_H-M   'P 1'
#
loop_
_entity.id
_entity.type
_entity.pdbx_description
1 polymer ?
#
loop_
_entity_poly.entity_id
_entity_poly.type
_entity_poly.pdbx_seq_one_letter_code
_entity_poly.pdbx_strand_id
1 'polypeptide(L)'
;MSDRLTALSPQASIITLNVNGLNSPIKRHRVAKWIKEQDPTICCLQETHLSPKDKHRLRVKGWRTILQANSKEKRAGVAILISDQVDFKIRQIKRDTEGQYIMIKGTLHQEEITLINIYAPKTGAPRFIKQLLTDLKEDVKNNTIIVGDLNTPLTSMDRSSRQKINKEIVELNEKLKQLDLIDIYRSLHPEGGEYTFFSSAHGTFSRIDHMLGNKASLYKFKKIEIITSIFSDHSAIRLEINYKKEAEKVNDKEKILRTARQKKLTYKGTPIRLSADFSAETLQARREWNDIFKNLKDKNLQPRILYPAKISFKYDGEIKTFPDKQKLREFIATKPPLQEILRKTLIPEKSKKGKGLQNQEQRR
;
A
#
# COMPACT_ATOMS: atom_id res chain seq x y z
N MET A 1 38.78 11.18 -23.05
CA MET A 1 37.86 10.04 -23.26
C MET A 1 36.64 10.28 -22.39
N SER A 2 35.46 10.32 -23.03
CA SER A 2 34.12 10.57 -22.50
C SER A 2 33.93 10.47 -20.98
N ASP A 3 33.79 11.63 -20.33
CA ASP A 3 33.05 11.78 -19.09
C ASP A 3 31.59 11.41 -19.33
N ARG A 4 31.22 10.17 -19.05
CA ARG A 4 29.83 9.83 -18.77
C ARG A 4 29.56 10.19 -17.32
N LEU A 5 29.23 11.46 -17.10
CA LEU A 5 28.32 11.84 -16.02
C LEU A 5 26.97 11.17 -16.34
N THR A 6 26.85 9.88 -16.03
CA THR A 6 25.54 9.27 -15.80
C THR A 6 24.92 10.07 -14.67
N ALA A 7 23.97 10.94 -15.02
CA ALA A 7 23.07 11.54 -14.06
C ALA A 7 22.54 10.41 -13.18
N LEU A 8 23.02 10.32 -11.94
CA LEU A 8 22.58 9.34 -10.95
C LEU A 8 21.06 9.46 -10.90
N SER A 9 20.35 8.44 -11.37
CA SER A 9 18.92 8.35 -11.15
C SER A 9 18.69 8.51 -9.64
N PRO A 10 17.71 9.31 -9.18
CA PRO A 10 17.45 9.54 -7.75
C PRO A 10 16.79 8.31 -7.11
N GLN A 11 17.43 7.16 -7.28
CA GLN A 11 16.98 5.85 -6.86
C GLN A 11 17.91 5.39 -5.75
N ALA A 12 17.35 5.11 -4.58
CA ALA A 12 18.08 4.40 -3.54
C ALA A 12 17.55 2.98 -3.43
N SER A 13 18.40 2.08 -2.94
CA SER A 13 18.05 0.70 -2.66
C SER A 13 18.24 0.41 -1.17
N ILE A 14 17.21 -0.18 -0.56
CA ILE A 14 17.28 -0.70 0.80
C ILE A 14 17.22 -2.21 0.70
N ILE A 15 18.17 -2.90 1.32
CA ILE A 15 18.17 -4.36 1.43
C ILE A 15 18.02 -4.74 2.89
N THR A 16 17.23 -5.77 3.18
CA THR A 16 17.19 -6.43 4.48
C THR A 16 17.54 -7.90 4.36
N LEU A 17 18.31 -8.43 5.31
CA LEU A 17 18.70 -9.84 5.35
C LEU A 17 18.97 -10.29 6.79
N ASN A 18 18.25 -11.32 7.24
CA ASN A 18 18.68 -12.10 8.40
C ASN A 18 19.91 -12.92 7.99
N VAL A 19 21.05 -12.66 8.65
CA VAL A 19 22.32 -13.31 8.30
C VAL A 19 22.61 -14.55 9.13
N ASN A 20 21.83 -14.85 10.16
CA ASN A 20 22.02 -16.03 11.02
C ASN A 20 23.47 -16.20 11.51
N GLY A 21 24.00 -15.15 12.14
CA GLY A 21 25.30 -15.12 12.80
C GLY A 21 26.47 -14.64 11.94
N LEU A 22 27.29 -13.76 12.51
CA LEU A 22 28.51 -13.20 11.89
C LEU A 22 29.78 -13.47 12.71
N ASN A 23 29.74 -14.43 13.64
CA ASN A 23 30.91 -14.79 14.46
C ASN A 23 32.04 -15.43 13.62
N SER A 24 31.71 -16.17 12.56
CA SER A 24 32.70 -16.80 11.66
C SER A 24 33.33 -15.77 10.70
N PRO A 25 34.68 -15.67 10.63
CA PRO A 25 35.38 -14.82 9.66
C PRO A 25 35.02 -15.13 8.20
N ILE A 26 34.87 -16.42 7.86
CA ILE A 26 34.51 -16.87 6.51
C ILE A 26 33.12 -16.35 6.15
N LYS A 27 32.16 -16.47 7.07
CA LYS A 27 30.80 -15.96 6.85
C LYS A 27 30.78 -14.45 6.71
N ARG A 28 31.53 -13.71 7.53
CA ARG A 28 31.68 -12.25 7.37
C ARG A 28 32.23 -11.87 6.01
N HIS A 29 33.24 -12.58 5.51
CA HIS A 29 33.78 -12.33 4.17
C HIS A 29 32.74 -12.56 3.07
N ARG A 30 31.98 -13.68 3.14
CA ARG A 30 30.91 -13.97 2.17
C ARG A 30 29.81 -12.91 2.18
N VAL A 31 29.34 -12.52 3.36
CA VAL A 31 28.33 -11.46 3.53
C VAL A 31 28.86 -10.13 2.99
N ALA A 32 30.10 -9.75 3.32
CA ALA A 32 30.71 -8.52 2.82
C ALA A 32 30.89 -8.52 1.30
N LYS A 33 31.22 -9.66 0.69
CA LYS A 33 31.29 -9.83 -0.76
C LYS A 33 29.91 -9.66 -1.39
N TRP A 34 28.90 -10.34 -0.84
CA TRP A 34 27.52 -10.26 -1.32
C TRP A 34 26.95 -8.84 -1.23
N ILE A 35 27.18 -8.11 -0.13
CA ILE A 35 26.76 -6.70 -0.01
C ILE A 35 27.37 -5.84 -1.12
N LYS A 36 28.66 -6.04 -1.44
CA LYS A 36 29.31 -5.31 -2.56
C LYS A 36 28.72 -5.66 -3.92
N GLU A 37 28.38 -6.93 -4.13
CA GLU A 37 27.76 -7.40 -5.39
C GLU A 37 26.34 -6.84 -5.56
N GLN A 38 25.59 -6.69 -4.46
CA GLN A 38 24.24 -6.11 -4.49
C GLN A 38 24.21 -4.58 -4.57
N ASP A 39 25.29 -3.94 -4.10
CA ASP A 39 25.50 -2.49 -4.03
C ASP A 39 24.30 -1.70 -3.45
N PRO A 40 23.81 -2.03 -2.24
CA PRO A 40 22.68 -1.33 -1.66
C PRO A 40 23.06 0.05 -1.12
N THR A 41 22.17 1.04 -1.26
CA THR A 41 22.30 2.33 -0.57
C THR A 41 22.31 2.15 0.94
N ILE A 42 21.37 1.34 1.45
CA ILE A 42 21.28 0.97 2.87
C ILE A 42 21.09 -0.55 2.98
N CYS A 43 21.88 -1.20 3.83
CA CYS A 43 21.76 -2.63 4.12
C CYS A 43 21.45 -2.85 5.60
N CYS A 44 20.32 -3.51 5.87
CA CYS A 44 19.85 -3.90 7.19
C CYS A 44 20.12 -5.38 7.43
N LEU A 45 20.88 -5.70 8.47
CA LEU A 45 21.18 -7.08 8.86
C LEU A 45 20.50 -7.41 10.19
N GLN A 46 19.95 -8.61 10.29
CA GLN A 46 19.39 -9.20 11.52
C GLN A 46 20.21 -10.42 11.95
N GLU A 47 20.11 -10.80 13.23
CA GLU A 47 20.85 -11.93 13.80
C GLU A 47 22.37 -11.86 13.55
N THR A 48 22.98 -10.71 13.76
CA THR A 48 24.45 -10.59 13.65
C THR A 48 25.18 -11.48 14.67
N HIS A 49 24.55 -11.75 15.81
CA HIS A 49 25.08 -12.48 16.98
C HIS A 49 26.43 -11.94 17.48
N LEU A 50 26.75 -10.68 17.16
CA LEU A 50 27.94 -10.01 17.63
C LEU A 50 27.64 -9.39 19.00
N SER A 51 28.52 -9.66 19.96
CA SER A 51 28.50 -8.97 21.25
C SER A 51 29.00 -7.51 21.09
N PRO A 52 28.78 -6.63 22.08
CA PRO A 52 29.32 -5.26 22.04
C PRO A 52 30.85 -5.23 21.90
N LYS A 53 31.55 -6.25 22.43
CA LYS A 53 33.00 -6.41 22.30
C LYS A 53 33.42 -6.77 20.87
N ASP A 54 32.56 -7.50 20.16
CA ASP A 54 32.82 -8.00 18.81
C ASP A 54 32.30 -7.09 17.69
N LYS A 55 31.62 -5.97 18.02
CA LYS A 55 31.00 -5.05 17.04
C LYS A 55 31.95 -4.59 15.93
N HIS A 56 33.24 -4.45 16.24
CA HIS A 56 34.28 -3.96 15.34
C HIS A 56 34.64 -4.97 14.22
N ARG A 57 34.18 -6.22 14.33
CA ARG A 57 34.47 -7.31 13.39
C ARG A 57 33.63 -7.23 12.11
N LEU A 58 32.45 -6.61 12.17
CA LEU A 58 31.63 -6.34 10.98
C LEU A 58 32.22 -5.14 10.24
N ARG A 59 32.85 -5.42 9.08
CA ARG A 59 33.44 -4.39 8.20
C ARG A 59 33.17 -4.74 6.75
N VAL A 60 32.71 -3.77 5.99
CA VAL A 60 32.46 -3.90 4.56
C VAL A 60 33.05 -2.68 3.85
N LYS A 61 34.03 -2.89 2.96
CA LYS A 61 34.62 -1.80 2.15
C LYS A 61 33.51 -1.18 1.28
N GLY A 62 33.36 0.14 1.33
CA GLY A 62 32.27 0.89 0.67
C GLY A 62 31.08 1.19 1.58
N TRP A 63 31.02 0.63 2.78
CA TRP A 63 30.01 0.91 3.80
C TRP A 63 30.69 1.13 5.16
N ARG A 64 31.40 2.25 5.32
CA ARG A 64 32.13 2.56 6.57
C ARG A 64 31.17 2.92 7.71
N THR A 65 30.02 3.50 7.40
CA THR A 65 29.00 3.83 8.39
C THR A 65 28.20 2.59 8.75
N ILE A 66 28.51 2.00 9.89
CA ILE A 66 27.84 0.80 10.41
C ILE A 66 27.29 1.10 11.81
N LEU A 67 25.97 1.05 11.94
CA LEU A 67 25.25 1.30 13.18
C LEU A 67 24.70 -0.02 13.70
N GLN A 68 24.96 -0.35 14.95
CA GLN A 68 24.57 -1.64 15.53
C GLN A 68 23.82 -1.46 16.84
N ALA A 69 22.88 -2.36 17.10
CA ALA A 69 22.31 -2.64 18.41
C ALA A 69 22.59 -4.13 18.70
N ASN A 70 23.28 -4.41 19.82
CA ASN A 70 23.81 -5.73 20.13
C ASN A 70 23.33 -6.13 21.53
N SER A 71 22.88 -7.37 21.70
CA SER A 71 22.61 -7.91 23.02
C SER A 71 23.93 -8.18 23.76
N LYS A 72 23.89 -8.30 25.09
CA LYS A 72 25.08 -8.64 25.90
C LYS A 72 25.67 -10.00 25.52
N GLU A 73 24.82 -10.93 25.12
CA GLU A 73 25.18 -12.29 24.70
C GLU A 73 25.38 -12.37 23.19
N LYS A 74 25.92 -13.48 22.68
CA LYS A 74 26.05 -13.74 21.24
C LYS A 74 24.73 -14.25 20.65
N ARG A 75 23.66 -13.51 20.89
CA ARG A 75 22.30 -13.75 20.40
C ARG A 75 21.72 -12.45 19.84
N ALA A 76 20.74 -12.56 18.95
CA ALA A 76 20.11 -11.41 18.31
C ALA A 76 21.15 -10.47 17.65
N GLY A 77 20.87 -9.17 17.64
CA GLY A 77 21.76 -8.13 17.15
C GLY A 77 21.43 -7.70 15.73
N VAL A 78 21.20 -6.41 15.55
CA VAL A 78 20.83 -5.79 14.28
C VAL A 78 21.86 -4.75 13.86
N ALA A 79 22.05 -4.60 12.54
CA ALA A 79 22.96 -3.62 11.98
C ALA A 79 22.33 -2.86 10.82
N ILE A 80 22.67 -1.58 10.67
CA ILE A 80 22.38 -0.77 9.48
C ILE A 80 23.72 -0.30 8.92
N LEU A 81 23.99 -0.66 7.67
CA LEU A 81 25.16 -0.23 6.90
C LEU A 81 24.70 0.79 5.86
N ILE A 82 25.40 1.91 5.76
CA ILE A 82 25.09 2.99 4.80
C ILE A 82 26.26 3.12 3.83
N SER A 83 25.95 3.16 2.54
CA SER A 83 26.95 3.26 1.47
C SER A 83 27.73 4.57 1.58
N ASP A 84 29.04 4.51 1.35
CA ASP A 84 29.93 5.66 1.29
C ASP A 84 29.63 6.56 0.07
N GLN A 85 28.84 6.07 -0.90
CA GLN A 85 28.47 6.81 -2.10
C GLN A 85 27.34 7.83 -1.86
N VAL A 86 26.68 7.78 -0.70
CA VAL A 86 25.57 8.70 -0.38
C VAL A 86 25.89 9.56 0.83
N ASP A 87 25.50 10.84 0.75
CA ASP A 87 25.54 11.76 1.89
C ASP A 87 24.26 11.58 2.75
N PHE A 88 24.24 10.51 3.56
CA PHE A 88 23.19 10.30 4.54
C PHE A 88 23.53 11.03 5.84
N LYS A 89 22.76 12.07 6.16
CA LYS A 89 22.96 12.83 7.41
C LYS A 89 22.10 12.26 8.52
N ILE A 90 22.73 11.52 9.42
CA ILE A 90 22.05 10.94 10.59
C ILE A 90 21.73 12.07 11.58
N ARG A 91 20.47 12.17 11.98
CA ARG A 91 19.98 13.13 12.99
C ARG A 91 19.70 12.47 14.33
N GLN A 92 19.18 11.25 14.32
CA GLN A 92 18.82 10.52 15.54
C GLN A 92 19.11 9.03 15.37
N ILE A 93 19.56 8.39 16.45
CA ILE A 93 19.72 6.94 16.53
C ILE A 93 19.12 6.45 17.84
N LYS A 94 18.21 5.49 17.78
CA LYS A 94 17.72 4.74 18.96
C LYS A 94 18.16 3.29 18.81
N ARG A 95 18.80 2.75 19.86
CA ARG A 95 19.32 1.38 19.88
C ARG A 95 18.63 0.61 20.99
N ASP A 96 18.16 -0.57 20.66
CA ASP A 96 17.70 -1.52 21.64
C ASP A 96 18.88 -2.17 22.39
N THR A 97 18.70 -2.42 23.69
CA THR A 97 19.70 -3.08 24.53
C THR A 97 19.73 -4.59 24.34
N GLU A 98 18.62 -5.19 23.90
CA GLU A 98 18.52 -6.62 23.59
C GLU A 98 18.90 -6.94 22.13
N GLY A 99 19.27 -5.93 21.35
CA GLY A 99 19.66 -6.08 19.94
C GLY A 99 18.52 -6.54 19.03
N GLN A 100 17.27 -6.28 19.42
CA GLN A 100 16.07 -6.62 18.64
C GLN A 100 15.69 -5.52 17.65
N TYR A 101 16.07 -4.27 17.88
CA TYR A 101 15.89 -3.24 16.87
C TYR A 101 16.92 -2.11 16.93
N ILE A 102 17.06 -1.41 15.81
CA ILE A 102 17.75 -0.13 15.71
C ILE A 102 16.94 0.79 14.81
N MET A 103 16.71 2.01 15.27
CA MET A 103 16.05 3.06 14.51
C MET A 103 17.05 4.16 14.21
N ILE A 104 17.01 4.64 12.96
CA ILE A 104 17.70 5.86 12.55
C ILE A 104 16.73 6.84 11.93
N LYS A 105 16.92 8.13 12.24
CA LYS A 105 16.32 9.22 11.49
C LYS A 105 17.44 10.01 10.85
N GLY A 106 17.28 10.38 9.59
CA GLY A 106 18.25 11.17 8.88
C GLY A 106 17.68 11.74 7.61
N THR A 107 18.56 12.33 6.81
CA THR A 107 18.19 12.85 5.49
C THR A 107 19.00 12.17 4.41
N LEU A 108 18.33 11.67 3.39
CA LEU A 108 18.92 11.14 2.16
C LEU A 108 18.36 11.95 0.99
N HIS A 109 19.24 12.54 0.17
CA HIS A 109 18.83 13.43 -0.93
C HIS A 109 17.87 14.57 -0.51
N GLN A 110 18.15 15.21 0.63
CA GLN A 110 17.33 16.29 1.22
C GLN A 110 15.93 15.87 1.69
N GLU A 111 15.55 14.60 1.56
CA GLU A 111 14.32 14.08 2.16
C GLU A 111 14.60 13.41 3.49
N GLU A 112 13.76 13.68 4.48
CA GLU A 112 13.81 12.97 5.75
C GLU A 112 13.39 11.52 5.54
N ILE A 113 14.11 10.60 6.17
CA ILE A 113 13.77 9.17 6.22
C ILE A 113 13.94 8.65 7.65
N THR A 114 12.96 7.87 8.09
CA THR A 114 13.04 7.09 9.32
C THR A 114 13.15 5.63 8.93
N LEU A 115 14.23 4.95 9.33
CA LEU A 115 14.45 3.54 9.06
C LEU A 115 14.51 2.77 10.37
N ILE A 116 13.69 1.74 10.50
CA ILE A 116 13.68 0.84 11.66
C ILE A 116 14.05 -0.55 11.18
N ASN A 117 15.17 -1.08 11.66
CA ASN A 117 15.57 -2.47 11.42
C ASN A 117 15.18 -3.31 12.64
N ILE A 118 14.34 -4.33 12.44
CA ILE A 118 13.77 -5.19 13.48
C ILE A 118 14.23 -6.64 13.30
N TYR A 119 14.52 -7.30 14.41
CA TYR A 119 14.58 -8.74 14.58
C TYR A 119 13.64 -9.12 15.73
N ALA A 120 12.46 -9.64 15.40
CA ALA A 120 11.48 -10.06 16.40
C ALA A 120 11.88 -11.42 16.98
N PRO A 121 11.58 -11.71 18.26
CA PRO A 121 11.81 -13.03 18.84
C PRO A 121 10.92 -14.09 18.17
N LYS A 122 11.42 -15.34 18.10
CA LYS A 122 10.67 -16.48 17.53
C LYS A 122 9.34 -16.73 18.25
N THR A 123 9.32 -16.56 19.57
CA THR A 123 8.12 -16.71 20.40
C THR A 123 7.50 -15.34 20.68
N GLY A 124 6.19 -15.22 20.45
CA GLY A 124 5.46 -13.97 20.74
C GLY A 124 5.79 -12.80 19.79
N ALA A 125 6.34 -13.08 18.60
CA ALA A 125 6.73 -12.08 17.61
C ALA A 125 5.63 -11.03 17.32
N PRO A 126 4.36 -11.41 17.05
CA PRO A 126 3.30 -10.43 16.77
C PRO A 126 3.06 -9.46 17.95
N ARG A 127 3.06 -9.98 19.18
CA ARG A 127 2.90 -9.18 20.40
C ARG A 127 4.07 -8.23 20.60
N PHE A 128 5.30 -8.70 20.39
CA PHE A 128 6.49 -7.88 20.46
C PHE A 128 6.44 -6.72 19.47
N ILE A 129 6.15 -6.99 18.19
CA ILE A 129 6.09 -5.96 17.13
C ILE A 129 4.98 -4.95 17.43
N LYS A 130 3.79 -5.42 17.84
CA LYS A 130 2.67 -4.54 18.22
C LYS A 130 3.04 -3.61 19.37
N GLN A 131 3.76 -4.11 20.39
CA GLN A 131 4.24 -3.30 21.50
C GLN A 131 5.30 -2.29 21.03
N LEU A 132 6.29 -2.74 20.26
CA LEU A 132 7.34 -1.87 19.71
C LEU A 132 6.76 -0.72 18.88
N LEU A 133 5.77 -1.00 18.03
CA LEU A 133 5.06 0.02 17.25
C LEU A 133 4.24 0.98 18.11
N THR A 134 3.82 0.55 19.30
CA THR A 134 3.13 1.40 20.27
C THR A 134 4.12 2.34 20.95
N ASP A 135 5.28 1.83 21.35
CA ASP A 135 6.33 2.60 22.01
C ASP A 135 6.96 3.63 21.06
N LEU A 136 7.07 3.27 19.78
CA LEU A 136 7.65 4.12 18.73
C LEU A 136 6.62 4.94 17.95
N LYS A 137 5.35 5.01 18.40
CA LYS A 137 4.26 5.67 17.64
C LYS A 137 4.57 7.11 17.23
N GLU A 138 5.26 7.88 18.08
CA GLU A 138 5.62 9.29 17.81
C GLU A 138 6.78 9.42 16.82
N ASP A 139 7.55 8.35 16.65
CA ASP A 139 8.65 8.28 15.69
C ASP A 139 8.19 7.77 14.32
N VAL A 140 7.11 6.99 14.26
CA VAL A 140 6.53 6.47 13.02
C VAL A 140 5.74 7.59 12.32
N LYS A 141 6.27 8.04 11.19
CA LYS A 141 5.71 9.12 10.36
C LYS A 141 5.56 8.67 8.91
N ASN A 142 5.13 9.58 8.03
CA ASN A 142 4.89 9.29 6.61
C ASN A 142 6.14 8.86 5.83
N ASN A 143 7.33 9.14 6.35
CA ASN A 143 8.62 8.77 5.77
C ASN A 143 9.26 7.54 6.44
N THR A 144 8.50 6.81 7.25
CA THR A 144 9.01 5.62 7.94
C THR A 144 9.00 4.39 7.03
N ILE A 145 10.12 3.69 7.03
CA ILE A 145 10.29 2.35 6.47
C ILE A 145 10.75 1.44 7.61
N ILE A 146 10.05 0.33 7.80
CA ILE A 146 10.38 -0.71 8.77
C ILE A 146 10.80 -1.94 7.99
N VAL A 147 11.95 -2.52 8.33
CA VAL A 147 12.47 -3.69 7.64
C VAL A 147 12.95 -4.73 8.64
N GLY A 148 12.99 -5.98 8.22
CA GLY A 148 13.68 -7.04 8.94
C GLY A 148 12.87 -8.31 9.07
N ASP A 149 13.38 -9.18 9.92
CA ASP A 149 12.78 -10.47 10.24
C ASP A 149 11.76 -10.28 11.36
N LEU A 150 10.49 -10.36 11.00
CA LEU A 150 9.38 -10.22 11.94
C LEU A 150 9.04 -11.55 12.62
N ASN A 151 9.65 -12.66 12.20
CA ASN A 151 9.31 -14.02 12.65
C ASN A 151 7.82 -14.35 12.57
N THR A 152 7.04 -13.59 11.80
CA THR A 152 5.61 -13.77 11.63
C THR A 152 5.17 -13.47 10.20
N PRO A 153 4.30 -14.31 9.62
CA PRO A 153 3.55 -13.93 8.43
C PRO A 153 2.50 -12.88 8.79
N LEU A 154 2.16 -12.02 7.83
CA LEU A 154 1.12 -10.99 8.00
C LEU A 154 -0.21 -11.42 7.36
N THR A 155 -0.15 -12.30 6.37
CA THR A 155 -1.31 -12.84 5.67
C THR A 155 -1.22 -14.36 5.54
N SER A 156 -2.34 -15.03 5.27
CA SER A 156 -2.32 -16.48 4.94
C SER A 156 -1.49 -16.77 3.69
N MET A 157 -1.37 -15.80 2.78
CA MET A 157 -0.59 -15.95 1.56
C MET A 157 0.92 -16.08 1.82
N ASP A 158 1.37 -15.63 2.99
CA ASP A 158 2.78 -15.69 3.42
C ASP A 158 3.17 -17.06 3.98
N ARG A 159 2.28 -18.04 3.92
CA ARG A 159 2.57 -19.44 4.23
C ARG A 159 2.24 -20.32 3.04
N SER A 160 3.10 -21.28 2.71
CA SER A 160 2.80 -22.29 1.69
C SER A 160 1.57 -23.12 2.05
N SER A 161 1.35 -23.36 3.35
CA SER A 161 0.16 -24.08 3.86
C SER A 161 -1.14 -23.29 3.76
N ARG A 162 -1.09 -21.98 3.45
CA ARG A 162 -2.25 -21.07 3.43
C ARG A 162 -3.09 -21.06 4.72
N GLN A 163 -2.50 -21.50 5.85
CA GLN A 163 -3.19 -21.48 7.14
C GLN A 163 -3.68 -20.08 7.48
N LYS A 164 -4.85 -20.02 8.12
CA LYS A 164 -5.42 -18.77 8.63
C LYS A 164 -4.47 -18.13 9.65
N ILE A 165 -4.39 -16.80 9.62
CA ILE A 165 -3.65 -16.03 10.61
C ILE A 165 -4.35 -16.14 11.98
N ASN A 166 -3.55 -16.17 13.05
CA ASN A 166 -4.07 -16.24 14.42
C ASN A 166 -4.52 -14.85 14.91
N LYS A 167 -5.15 -14.81 16.09
CA LYS A 167 -5.67 -13.57 16.70
C LYS A 167 -4.58 -12.51 16.91
N GLU A 168 -3.39 -12.90 17.36
CA GLU A 168 -2.29 -11.95 17.60
C GLU A 168 -1.82 -11.26 16.31
N ILE A 169 -1.78 -12.00 15.19
CA ILE A 169 -1.45 -11.43 13.87
C ILE A 169 -2.56 -10.49 13.39
N VAL A 170 -3.84 -10.81 13.64
CA VAL A 170 -4.95 -9.90 13.33
C VAL A 170 -4.80 -8.59 14.09
N GLU A 171 -4.53 -8.66 15.39
CA GLU A 171 -4.30 -7.48 16.23
C GLU A 171 -3.08 -6.67 15.81
N LEU A 172 -1.99 -7.33 15.38
CA LEU A 172 -0.83 -6.65 14.80
C LEU A 172 -1.23 -5.93 13.50
N ASN A 173 -1.96 -6.59 12.61
CA ASN A 173 -2.40 -6.00 11.35
C ASN A 173 -3.33 -4.80 11.56
N GLU A 174 -4.18 -4.83 12.59
CA GLU A 174 -4.98 -3.67 12.99
C GLU A 174 -4.09 -2.51 13.45
N LYS A 175 -3.05 -2.78 14.25
CA LYS A 175 -2.09 -1.76 14.67
C LYS A 175 -1.32 -1.16 13.48
N LEU A 176 -0.92 -2.00 12.51
CA LEU A 176 -0.27 -1.53 11.28
C LEU A 176 -1.19 -0.58 10.51
N LYS A 177 -2.47 -0.94 10.34
CA LYS A 177 -3.49 -0.08 9.71
C LYS A 177 -3.68 1.24 10.46
N GLN A 178 -3.71 1.23 11.79
CA GLN A 178 -3.82 2.44 12.60
C GLN A 178 -2.65 3.41 12.43
N LEU A 179 -1.46 2.91 12.08
CA LEU A 179 -0.26 3.71 11.81
C LEU A 179 -0.07 4.02 10.32
N ASP A 180 -1.08 3.74 9.48
CA ASP A 180 -1.02 3.84 8.02
C ASP A 180 0.17 3.07 7.41
N LEU A 181 0.62 2.00 8.06
CA LEU A 181 1.68 1.13 7.57
C LEU A 181 1.08 0.03 6.69
N ILE A 182 1.72 -0.20 5.55
CA ILE A 182 1.38 -1.25 4.59
C ILE A 182 2.58 -2.17 4.40
N ASP A 183 2.30 -3.45 4.15
CA ASP A 183 3.31 -4.37 3.62
C ASP A 183 3.58 -4.04 2.15
N ILE A 184 4.78 -3.52 1.87
CA ILE A 184 5.16 -3.04 0.55
C ILE A 184 5.19 -4.20 -0.45
N TYR A 185 5.70 -5.36 -0.02
CA TYR A 185 5.78 -6.54 -0.87
C TYR A 185 4.40 -6.99 -1.32
N ARG A 186 3.48 -7.15 -0.36
CA ARG A 186 2.11 -7.59 -0.66
C ARG A 186 1.33 -6.54 -1.45
N SER A 187 1.64 -5.25 -1.28
CA SER A 187 1.00 -4.17 -2.04
C SER A 187 1.42 -4.18 -3.52
N LEU A 188 2.68 -4.51 -3.82
CA LEU A 188 3.19 -4.60 -5.19
C LEU A 188 2.96 -5.97 -5.83
N HIS A 189 2.86 -7.04 -5.02
CA HIS A 189 2.63 -8.41 -5.46
C HIS A 189 1.46 -9.07 -4.71
N PRO A 190 0.19 -8.64 -4.93
CA PRO A 190 -0.96 -9.12 -4.16
C PRO A 190 -1.12 -10.65 -4.19
N GLU A 191 -0.90 -11.25 -5.36
CA GLU A 191 -1.05 -12.69 -5.61
C GLU A 191 0.28 -13.47 -5.52
N GLY A 192 1.39 -12.78 -5.22
CA GLY A 192 2.73 -13.37 -5.18
C GLY A 192 2.86 -14.49 -4.15
N GLY A 193 3.44 -15.61 -4.58
CA GLY A 193 3.67 -16.82 -3.78
C GLY A 193 5.13 -17.05 -3.39
N GLU A 194 5.97 -16.02 -3.41
CA GLU A 194 7.38 -16.13 -3.04
C GLU A 194 7.55 -16.03 -1.51
N TYR A 195 8.60 -16.70 -1.01
CA TYR A 195 8.86 -16.88 0.41
C TYR A 195 10.30 -16.50 0.74
N THR A 196 10.55 -16.17 2.01
CA THR A 196 11.89 -15.75 2.46
C THR A 196 12.57 -16.79 3.33
N PHE A 197 11.81 -17.73 3.89
CA PHE A 197 12.32 -18.72 4.84
C PHE A 197 11.74 -20.10 4.57
N PHE A 198 12.56 -21.14 4.79
CA PHE A 198 12.14 -22.54 4.78
C PHE A 198 12.30 -23.17 6.15
N SER A 199 11.20 -23.66 6.73
CA SER A 199 11.22 -24.41 7.98
C SER A 199 11.43 -25.90 7.69
N SER A 200 12.63 -26.41 7.95
CA SER A 200 12.93 -27.84 7.80
C SER A 200 12.09 -28.72 8.72
N ALA A 201 11.81 -28.27 9.96
CA ALA A 201 11.04 -29.03 10.94
C ALA A 201 9.58 -29.26 10.51
N HIS A 202 9.02 -28.37 9.69
CA HIS A 202 7.65 -28.44 9.23
C HIS A 202 7.53 -28.71 7.72
N GLY A 203 8.65 -28.73 6.99
CA GLY A 203 8.65 -28.85 5.52
C GLY A 203 7.86 -27.75 4.82
N THR A 204 7.80 -26.54 5.40
CA THR A 204 6.97 -25.44 4.87
C THR A 204 7.77 -24.19 4.59
N PHE A 205 7.29 -23.41 3.62
CA PHE A 205 7.86 -22.11 3.27
C PHE A 205 7.00 -20.99 3.85
N SER A 206 7.66 -19.93 4.30
CA SER A 206 7.00 -18.74 4.81
C SER A 206 7.72 -17.46 4.42
N ARG A 207 6.97 -16.36 4.35
CA ARG A 207 7.50 -15.01 4.25
C ARG A 207 7.38 -14.34 5.61
N ILE A 208 8.49 -14.32 6.33
CA ILE A 208 8.61 -13.76 7.69
C ILE A 208 9.52 -12.53 7.74
N ASP A 209 10.28 -12.30 6.68
CA ASP A 209 11.00 -11.06 6.44
C ASP A 209 10.05 -10.10 5.70
N HIS A 210 9.96 -8.87 6.18
CA HIS A 210 9.04 -7.87 5.64
C HIS A 210 9.71 -6.52 5.48
N MET A 211 9.18 -5.75 4.52
CA MET A 211 9.40 -4.31 4.43
C MET A 211 8.05 -3.61 4.51
N LEU A 212 7.83 -2.87 5.59
CA LEU A 212 6.64 -2.07 5.82
C LEU A 212 6.97 -0.61 5.52
N GLY A 213 6.03 0.09 4.91
CA GLY A 213 6.16 1.50 4.61
C GLY A 213 4.86 2.23 4.87
N ASN A 214 4.93 3.54 5.08
CA ASN A 214 3.71 4.33 5.20
C ASN A 214 2.97 4.39 3.86
N LYS A 215 1.65 4.25 3.90
CA LYS A 215 0.74 4.27 2.75
C LYS A 215 0.88 5.55 1.92
N ALA A 216 1.11 6.69 2.55
CA ALA A 216 1.33 7.96 1.85
C ALA A 216 2.59 7.93 0.97
N SER A 217 3.58 7.10 1.31
CA SER A 217 4.84 6.93 0.57
C SER A 217 4.80 5.81 -0.48
N LEU A 218 3.65 5.17 -0.72
CA LEU A 218 3.52 4.07 -1.68
C LEU A 218 4.05 4.42 -3.08
N TYR A 219 3.86 5.66 -3.50
CA TYR A 219 4.34 6.15 -4.80
C TYR A 219 5.86 6.19 -4.94
N LYS A 220 6.61 6.15 -3.83
CA LYS A 220 8.08 6.14 -3.82
C LYS A 220 8.60 4.73 -4.05
N PHE A 221 7.84 3.70 -3.70
CA PHE A 221 8.24 2.31 -3.81
C PHE A 221 8.12 1.86 -5.27
N LYS A 222 9.27 1.73 -5.94
CA LYS A 222 9.34 1.45 -7.38
C LYS A 222 9.30 -0.06 -7.67
N LYS A 223 10.12 -0.82 -6.95
CA LYS A 223 10.27 -2.26 -7.14
C LYS A 223 10.64 -2.89 -5.80
N ILE A 224 10.07 -4.05 -5.53
CA ILE A 224 10.48 -4.89 -4.41
C ILE A 224 10.65 -6.33 -4.91
N GLU A 225 11.74 -6.98 -4.50
CA GLU A 225 12.08 -8.34 -4.92
C GLU A 225 12.75 -9.13 -3.79
N ILE A 226 12.59 -10.44 -3.83
CA ILE A 226 13.26 -11.39 -2.93
C ILE A 226 14.54 -11.87 -3.62
N ILE A 227 15.65 -11.87 -2.89
CA ILE A 227 16.96 -12.29 -3.37
C ILE A 227 17.41 -13.49 -2.54
N THR A 228 17.55 -14.64 -3.16
CA THR A 228 18.02 -15.84 -2.47
C THR A 228 19.44 -15.67 -1.96
N SER A 229 19.72 -16.21 -0.78
CA SER A 229 21.05 -16.21 -0.17
C SER A 229 21.53 -17.64 0.01
N ILE A 230 22.81 -17.89 -0.31
CA ILE A 230 23.44 -19.21 -0.14
C ILE A 230 24.10 -19.39 1.23
N PHE A 231 24.20 -18.31 2.02
CA PHE A 231 24.91 -18.30 3.30
C PHE A 231 24.00 -18.03 4.51
N SER A 232 22.70 -17.90 4.25
CA SER A 232 21.64 -17.78 5.25
C SER A 232 20.48 -18.69 4.86
N ASP A 233 19.72 -19.14 5.85
CA ASP A 233 18.42 -19.80 5.71
C ASP A 233 17.29 -18.82 5.37
N HIS A 234 17.59 -17.51 5.40
CA HIS A 234 16.71 -16.46 4.92
C HIS A 234 17.16 -15.89 3.57
N SER A 235 16.18 -15.57 2.73
CA SER A 235 16.35 -14.76 1.53
C SER A 235 16.26 -13.28 1.90
N ALA A 236 17.07 -12.45 1.24
CA ALA A 236 17.01 -11.01 1.41
C ALA A 236 15.78 -10.42 0.69
N ILE A 237 15.37 -9.24 1.12
CA ILE A 237 14.40 -8.42 0.37
C ILE A 237 15.11 -7.14 -0.05
N ARG A 238 14.92 -6.73 -1.30
CA ARG A 238 15.42 -5.46 -1.86
C ARG A 238 14.25 -4.59 -2.25
N LEU A 239 14.25 -3.35 -1.77
CA LEU A 239 13.32 -2.30 -2.15
C LEU A 239 14.07 -1.19 -2.89
N GLU A 240 13.66 -0.89 -4.11
CA GLU A 240 14.05 0.31 -4.83
C GLU A 240 13.05 1.43 -4.54
N ILE A 241 13.57 2.57 -4.09
CA ILE A 241 12.80 3.78 -3.82
C ILE A 241 13.22 4.91 -4.74
N ASN A 242 12.24 5.68 -5.21
CA ASN A 242 12.42 6.84 -6.07
C ASN A 242 12.17 8.14 -5.27
N TYR A 243 13.10 9.08 -5.37
CA TYR A 243 13.05 10.40 -4.73
C TYR A 243 12.60 11.53 -5.68
N LYS A 244 12.06 11.22 -6.86
CA LYS A 244 11.55 12.26 -7.78
C LYS A 244 10.51 13.15 -7.08
N LYS A 245 10.78 14.47 -7.12
CA LYS A 245 9.92 15.53 -6.57
C LYS A 245 8.48 15.41 -7.08
N GLU A 246 7.55 15.67 -6.18
CA GLU A 246 6.11 15.75 -6.42
C GLU A 246 5.70 16.67 -7.60
N ALA A 247 6.55 17.65 -7.93
CA ALA A 247 6.37 18.59 -9.04
C ALA A 247 6.28 17.94 -10.43
N GLU A 248 6.95 16.80 -10.68
CA GLU A 248 6.83 16.12 -11.99
C GLU A 248 5.46 15.43 -12.17
N LYS A 249 4.75 15.13 -11.07
CA LYS A 249 3.47 14.38 -11.09
C LYS A 249 2.25 15.22 -11.37
N VAL A 250 2.26 16.51 -11.00
CA VAL A 250 1.17 17.42 -11.40
C VAL A 250 1.06 17.40 -12.93
N ASN A 251 2.20 17.32 -13.62
CA ASN A 251 2.25 17.25 -15.07
C ASN A 251 1.67 15.93 -15.60
N ASP A 252 1.94 14.78 -14.99
CA ASP A 252 1.38 13.49 -15.43
C ASP A 252 -0.11 13.35 -15.11
N LYS A 253 -0.55 13.79 -13.93
CA LYS A 253 -1.98 13.84 -13.58
C LYS A 253 -2.73 14.77 -14.53
N GLU A 254 -2.18 15.95 -14.82
CA GLU A 254 -2.76 16.87 -15.80
C GLU A 254 -2.75 16.29 -17.21
N LYS A 255 -1.68 15.65 -17.65
CA LYS A 255 -1.62 14.98 -18.96
C LYS A 255 -2.65 13.87 -19.07
N ILE A 256 -2.81 13.05 -18.04
CA ILE A 256 -3.84 11.99 -18.00
C ILE A 256 -5.24 12.59 -18.04
N LEU A 257 -5.52 13.62 -17.24
CA LEU A 257 -6.81 14.31 -17.22
C LEU A 257 -7.11 15.03 -18.54
N ARG A 258 -6.12 15.68 -19.16
CA ARG A 258 -6.25 16.33 -20.49
C ARG A 258 -6.51 15.28 -21.57
N THR A 259 -5.76 14.17 -21.56
CA THR A 259 -5.93 13.08 -22.52
C THR A 259 -7.28 12.40 -22.35
N ALA A 260 -7.74 12.17 -21.12
CA ALA A 260 -9.07 11.61 -20.83
C ALA A 260 -10.22 12.52 -21.30
N ARG A 261 -10.00 13.85 -21.33
CA ARG A 261 -10.99 14.81 -21.86
C ARG A 261 -11.01 14.86 -23.39
N GLN A 262 -9.88 14.58 -24.06
CA GLN A 262 -9.72 14.75 -25.51
C GLN A 262 -9.85 13.44 -26.29
N LYS A 263 -9.53 12.28 -25.69
CA LYS A 263 -9.46 10.98 -26.37
C LYS A 263 -9.92 9.83 -25.46
N LYS A 264 -10.30 8.71 -26.07
CA LYS A 264 -10.64 7.47 -25.37
C LYS A 264 -9.36 6.87 -24.79
N LEU A 265 -9.22 6.90 -23.46
CA LEU A 265 -8.05 6.36 -22.76
C LEU A 265 -8.07 4.83 -22.81
N THR A 266 -6.94 4.19 -23.12
CA THR A 266 -6.80 2.72 -23.12
C THR A 266 -5.53 2.32 -22.38
N TYR A 267 -5.61 1.26 -21.56
CA TYR A 267 -4.45 0.65 -20.91
C TYR A 267 -4.43 -0.83 -21.23
N LYS A 268 -3.33 -1.32 -21.82
CA LYS A 268 -3.18 -2.70 -22.29
C LYS A 268 -4.36 -3.18 -23.17
N GLY A 269 -4.87 -2.29 -24.04
CA GLY A 269 -6.02 -2.57 -24.91
C GLY A 269 -7.40 -2.36 -24.27
N THR A 270 -7.48 -2.23 -22.94
CA THR A 270 -8.76 -2.02 -22.23
C THR A 270 -9.08 -0.53 -22.09
N PRO A 271 -10.26 -0.06 -22.53
CA PRO A 271 -10.66 1.33 -22.33
C PRO A 271 -10.82 1.68 -20.84
N ILE A 272 -10.12 2.71 -20.38
CA ILE A 272 -10.25 3.28 -19.04
C ILE A 272 -11.19 4.48 -19.10
N ARG A 273 -12.12 4.55 -18.15
CA ARG A 273 -12.94 5.74 -17.89
C ARG A 273 -12.61 6.28 -16.51
N LEU A 274 -12.23 7.56 -16.45
CA LEU A 274 -12.05 8.27 -15.19
C LEU A 274 -13.41 8.84 -14.77
N SER A 275 -13.96 8.36 -13.65
CA SER A 275 -15.11 8.97 -12.98
C SER A 275 -14.63 9.83 -11.82
N ALA A 276 -15.36 10.89 -11.50
CA ALA A 276 -15.14 11.60 -10.25
C ALA A 276 -15.44 10.68 -9.06
N ASP A 277 -14.70 10.85 -7.97
CA ASP A 277 -14.88 10.09 -6.74
C ASP A 277 -16.14 10.62 -6.03
N PHE A 278 -17.25 9.94 -6.25
CA PHE A 278 -18.54 10.28 -5.67
C PHE A 278 -18.77 9.41 -4.43
N SER A 279 -19.31 10.00 -3.35
CA SER A 279 -19.77 9.23 -2.20
C SER A 279 -20.84 8.20 -2.62
N ALA A 280 -21.01 7.12 -1.84
CA ALA A 280 -22.01 6.10 -2.13
C ALA A 280 -23.43 6.69 -2.21
N GLU A 281 -23.72 7.69 -1.37
CA GLU A 281 -24.98 8.43 -1.36
C GLU A 281 -25.14 9.23 -2.67
N THR A 282 -24.08 9.88 -3.13
CA THR A 282 -24.10 10.65 -4.39
C THR A 282 -24.29 9.75 -5.60
N LEU A 283 -23.69 8.57 -5.61
CA LEU A 283 -23.90 7.55 -6.65
C LEU A 283 -25.34 7.05 -6.65
N GLN A 284 -25.92 6.79 -5.48
CA GLN A 284 -27.30 6.33 -5.36
C GLN A 284 -28.28 7.41 -5.83
N ALA A 285 -28.11 8.66 -5.39
CA ALA A 285 -28.92 9.80 -5.84
C ALA A 285 -28.81 10.03 -7.35
N ARG A 286 -27.65 9.76 -7.97
CA ARG A 286 -27.50 9.80 -9.43
C ARG A 286 -28.24 8.68 -10.15
N ARG A 287 -28.21 7.45 -9.60
CA ARG A 287 -28.93 6.30 -10.18
C ARG A 287 -30.43 6.55 -10.25
N GLU A 288 -30.97 7.26 -9.28
CA GLU A 288 -32.38 7.63 -9.26
C GLU A 288 -32.81 8.47 -10.47
N TRP A 289 -31.87 9.18 -11.11
CA TRP A 289 -32.14 9.96 -12.32
C TRP A 289 -32.09 9.16 -13.62
N ASN A 290 -31.61 7.91 -13.62
CA ASN A 290 -31.31 7.16 -14.85
C ASN A 290 -32.52 6.99 -15.78
N ASP A 291 -33.66 6.56 -15.23
CA ASP A 291 -34.86 6.32 -16.03
C ASP A 291 -35.44 7.63 -16.59
N ILE A 292 -35.42 8.69 -15.78
CA ILE A 292 -35.84 10.04 -16.18
C ILE A 292 -34.92 10.57 -17.28
N PHE A 293 -33.61 10.40 -17.11
CA PHE A 293 -32.60 10.80 -18.08
C PHE A 293 -32.80 10.11 -19.42
N LYS A 294 -33.09 8.80 -19.42
CA LYS A 294 -33.36 8.03 -20.64
C LYS A 294 -34.59 8.58 -21.38
N ASN A 295 -35.70 8.77 -20.69
CA ASN A 295 -36.92 9.31 -21.31
C ASN A 295 -36.75 10.72 -21.87
N LEU A 296 -36.05 11.60 -21.14
CA LEU A 296 -35.74 12.95 -21.60
C LEU A 296 -34.82 12.94 -22.83
N LYS A 297 -33.90 11.98 -22.90
CA LYS A 297 -33.00 11.79 -24.04
C LYS A 297 -33.76 11.29 -25.27
N ASP A 298 -34.68 10.34 -25.10
CA ASP A 298 -35.52 9.78 -26.17
C ASP A 298 -36.44 10.85 -26.80
N LYS A 299 -36.76 11.91 -26.06
CA LYS A 299 -37.52 13.08 -26.52
C LYS A 299 -36.66 14.27 -26.93
N ASN A 300 -35.35 14.08 -27.07
CA ASN A 300 -34.39 15.10 -27.51
C ASN A 300 -34.34 16.37 -26.64
N LEU A 301 -34.66 16.26 -25.34
CA LEU A 301 -34.67 17.40 -24.38
C LEU A 301 -33.27 17.71 -23.81
N GLN A 302 -32.20 17.14 -24.38
CA GLN A 302 -30.80 17.36 -24.01
C GLN A 302 -30.50 17.29 -22.49
N PRO A 303 -30.82 16.17 -21.82
CA PRO A 303 -30.62 16.05 -20.39
C PRO A 303 -29.13 16.00 -20.01
N ARG A 304 -28.79 16.55 -18.84
CA ARG A 304 -27.47 16.50 -18.19
C ARG A 304 -27.64 16.22 -16.70
N ILE A 305 -26.72 15.45 -16.12
CA ILE A 305 -26.62 15.26 -14.66
C ILE A 305 -25.48 16.13 -14.15
N LEU A 306 -25.82 17.13 -13.35
CA LEU A 306 -24.91 18.10 -12.76
C LEU A 306 -24.47 17.68 -11.36
N TYR A 307 -23.34 18.22 -10.92
CA TYR A 307 -22.79 17.97 -9.59
C TYR A 307 -23.68 18.58 -8.47
N PRO A 308 -23.85 17.90 -7.32
CA PRO A 308 -23.43 16.53 -7.04
C PRO A 308 -24.38 15.48 -7.63
N ALA A 309 -25.69 15.71 -7.68
CA ALA A 309 -26.68 14.79 -8.25
C ALA A 309 -27.98 15.52 -8.70
N LYS A 310 -27.85 16.57 -9.52
CA LYS A 310 -29.00 17.34 -10.03
C LYS A 310 -29.28 16.98 -11.49
N ILE A 311 -30.54 16.94 -11.91
CA ILE A 311 -30.88 16.77 -13.34
C ILE A 311 -31.17 18.14 -13.97
N SER A 312 -30.68 18.37 -15.18
CA SER A 312 -31.03 19.53 -15.98
C SER A 312 -31.41 19.13 -17.39
N PHE A 313 -32.37 19.82 -18.01
CA PHE A 313 -32.75 19.59 -19.40
C PHE A 313 -33.31 20.88 -20.02
N LYS A 314 -33.30 20.95 -21.35
CA LYS A 314 -33.84 22.09 -22.09
C LYS A 314 -35.33 21.90 -22.33
N TYR A 315 -36.14 22.88 -21.96
CA TYR A 315 -37.59 22.89 -22.18
C TYR A 315 -38.05 24.32 -22.46
N ASP A 316 -38.86 24.50 -23.52
CA ASP A 316 -39.29 25.82 -24.01
C ASP A 316 -38.14 26.81 -24.23
N GLY A 317 -37.00 26.34 -24.74
CA GLY A 317 -35.83 27.19 -25.01
C GLY A 317 -34.92 27.42 -23.80
N GLU A 318 -35.39 27.18 -22.57
CA GLU A 318 -34.66 27.43 -21.33
C GLU A 318 -34.08 26.15 -20.70
N ILE A 319 -32.98 26.29 -19.97
CA ILE A 319 -32.40 25.19 -19.18
C ILE A 319 -33.08 25.17 -17.81
N LYS A 320 -33.81 24.10 -17.51
CA LYS A 320 -34.39 23.87 -16.19
C LYS A 320 -33.52 22.88 -15.42
N THR A 321 -33.29 23.14 -14.13
CA THR A 321 -32.44 22.32 -13.26
C THR A 321 -33.18 21.97 -11.98
N PHE A 322 -33.13 20.69 -11.58
CA PHE A 322 -33.84 20.15 -10.44
C PHE A 322 -32.89 19.39 -9.51
N PRO A 323 -32.87 19.73 -8.21
CA PRO A 323 -32.00 19.05 -7.25
C PRO A 323 -32.54 17.70 -6.78
N ASP A 324 -33.85 17.47 -6.88
CA ASP A 324 -34.53 16.27 -6.42
C ASP A 324 -35.79 15.98 -7.26
N LYS A 325 -36.32 14.76 -7.14
CA LYS A 325 -37.50 14.31 -7.89
C LYS A 325 -38.79 15.04 -7.49
N GLN A 326 -38.87 15.59 -6.29
CA GLN A 326 -40.09 16.26 -5.82
C GLN A 326 -40.27 17.59 -6.55
N LYS A 327 -39.22 18.42 -6.61
CA LYS A 327 -39.25 19.68 -7.37
C LYS A 327 -39.49 19.45 -8.85
N LEU A 328 -38.97 18.34 -9.40
CA LEU A 328 -39.28 17.95 -10.77
C LEU A 328 -40.77 17.61 -10.93
N ARG A 329 -41.38 16.87 -9.98
CA ARG A 329 -42.82 16.54 -10.01
C ARG A 329 -43.70 17.79 -9.93
N GLU A 330 -43.37 18.73 -9.05
CA GLU A 330 -44.08 20.01 -8.91
C GLU A 330 -44.05 20.80 -10.23
N PHE A 331 -42.89 20.86 -10.89
CA PHE A 331 -42.76 21.52 -12.19
C PHE A 331 -43.58 20.82 -13.28
N ILE A 332 -43.49 19.50 -13.36
CA ILE A 332 -44.20 18.69 -14.36
C ILE A 332 -45.72 18.79 -14.18
N ALA A 333 -46.22 18.89 -12.94
CA ALA A 333 -47.65 19.03 -12.67
C ALA A 333 -48.28 20.26 -13.34
N THR A 334 -47.47 21.30 -13.58
CA THR A 334 -47.90 22.52 -14.28
C THR A 334 -47.72 22.47 -15.81
N LYS A 335 -47.17 21.37 -16.35
CA LYS A 335 -46.77 21.23 -17.76
C LYS A 335 -47.25 19.88 -18.35
N PRO A 336 -48.48 19.83 -18.89
CA PRO A 336 -49.07 18.58 -19.42
C PRO A 336 -48.20 17.79 -20.42
N PRO A 337 -47.45 18.42 -21.36
CA PRO A 337 -46.59 17.68 -22.29
C PRO A 337 -45.45 16.92 -21.60
N LEU A 338 -44.84 17.52 -20.56
CA LEU A 338 -43.80 16.86 -19.76
C LEU A 338 -44.39 15.77 -18.86
N GLN A 339 -45.63 15.95 -18.41
CA GLN A 339 -46.31 14.99 -17.57
C GLN A 339 -46.58 13.69 -18.31
N GLU A 340 -46.95 13.76 -19.59
CA GLU A 340 -47.13 12.58 -20.42
C GLU A 340 -45.81 11.83 -20.66
N ILE A 341 -44.73 12.56 -20.93
CA ILE A 341 -43.38 11.98 -21.18
C ILE A 341 -42.85 11.23 -19.96
N LEU A 342 -43.06 11.77 -18.75
CA LEU A 342 -42.48 11.24 -17.52
C LEU A 342 -43.47 10.47 -16.64
N ARG A 343 -44.71 10.27 -17.12
CA ARG A 343 -45.81 9.61 -16.38
C ARG A 343 -45.43 8.23 -15.86
N LYS A 344 -44.81 7.41 -16.70
CA LYS A 344 -44.43 6.01 -16.39
C LYS A 344 -43.31 5.88 -15.35
N THR A 345 -42.56 6.95 -15.09
CA THR A 345 -41.34 6.90 -14.27
C THR A 345 -41.50 7.62 -12.93
N LEU A 346 -42.45 8.55 -12.83
CA LEU A 346 -42.66 9.37 -11.62
C LEU A 346 -43.91 8.97 -10.82
N ILE A 347 -44.84 8.18 -11.38
CA ILE A 347 -46.10 7.78 -10.73
C ILE A 347 -46.19 6.25 -10.69
N PRO A 348 -46.07 5.60 -9.51
CA PRO A 348 -46.42 4.18 -9.38
C PRO A 348 -47.93 4.01 -9.51
N GLU A 349 -48.40 3.12 -10.38
CA GLU A 349 -49.80 2.72 -10.42
C GLU A 349 -50.19 2.08 -9.07
N LYS A 350 -51.16 2.67 -8.36
CA LYS A 350 -51.78 2.02 -7.20
C LYS A 350 -52.56 0.81 -7.73
N SER A 351 -52.16 -0.39 -7.31
CA SER A 351 -52.87 -1.64 -7.57
C SER A 351 -54.34 -1.51 -7.17
N LYS A 352 -55.26 -1.78 -8.11
CA LYS A 352 -56.69 -1.96 -7.82
C LYS A 352 -56.86 -3.18 -6.89
N LYS A 353 -57.05 -2.95 -5.59
CA LYS A 353 -57.71 -3.92 -4.71
C LYS A 353 -59.22 -3.75 -4.90
N GLY A 354 -59.86 -4.73 -5.52
CA GLY A 354 -61.30 -4.79 -5.71
C GLY A 354 -61.79 -6.23 -5.80
N LYS A 355 -62.24 -6.74 -4.65
CA LYS A 355 -63.34 -7.69 -4.42
C LYS A 355 -63.54 -8.86 -5.40
N GLY A 356 -63.34 -10.06 -4.85
CA GLY A 356 -63.92 -11.32 -5.32
C GLY A 356 -63.81 -12.36 -4.20
N LEU A 357 -64.75 -12.33 -3.26
CA LEU A 357 -65.04 -13.43 -2.32
C LEU A 357 -66.08 -14.34 -2.98
N GLN A 358 -66.04 -15.63 -2.62
CA GLN A 358 -66.97 -16.73 -2.94
C GLN A 358 -66.69 -17.50 -4.24
N ASN A 359 -65.95 -18.61 -4.13
CA ASN A 359 -66.53 -19.96 -4.18
C ASN A 359 -65.42 -20.99 -4.30
N GLN A 360 -65.26 -21.85 -3.29
CA GLN A 360 -64.86 -23.24 -3.48
C GLN A 360 -65.19 -24.02 -2.19
N GLU A 361 -66.47 -24.39 -2.10
CA GLU A 361 -66.86 -25.65 -1.50
C GLU A 361 -66.78 -26.74 -2.58
N GLN A 362 -66.28 -27.92 -2.18
CA GLN A 362 -66.45 -29.22 -2.83
C GLN A 362 -65.80 -29.45 -4.21
N ARG A 363 -64.74 -30.27 -4.24
CA ARG A 363 -64.80 -31.68 -4.70
C ARG A 363 -63.40 -32.28 -4.89
N ARG A 364 -63.20 -33.39 -4.17
CA ARG A 364 -62.26 -34.51 -4.37
C ARG A 364 -60.78 -34.30 -4.04
#